data_AF-A0A8S3HFC7-F1
#
_entry.id   AF-A0A8S3HFC7-F1
#
_cell.length_a   1.000
_cell.length_b   1.000
_cell.length_c   1.000
_cell.angle_alpha   90.00
_cell.angle_beta   90.00
_cell.angle_gamma   90.00
#
_symmetry.space_group_name_H-M   'P 1'
#
loop_
_entity.id
_entity.type
_entity.pdbx_description
1 polymer ?
#
loop_
_entity_poly.entity_id
_entity_poly.type
_entity_poly.pdbx_seq_one_letter_code
_entity_poly.pdbx_strand_id
1 'polypeptide(L)'
;MREARAVIQNNSDQRDIWTGLESKTSYGRPNFAVDFQAIINEDWQMTEKRDIGVFVCGPKPLVKELQCLCIKINDHRSPNTVQFYLNKESF
;
A
#
# COMPACT_ATOMS: atom_id res chain seq x y z
N MET A 1 13.17 -38.70 17.18
CA MET A 1 13.23 -37.63 16.15
C MET A 1 12.09 -36.67 16.42
N ARG A 2 12.38 -35.40 16.74
CA ARG A 2 11.34 -34.39 16.93
C ARG A 2 11.03 -33.80 15.56
N GLU A 3 9.79 -33.98 15.09
CA GLU A 3 9.34 -33.40 13.83
C GLU A 3 9.25 -31.88 13.97
N ALA A 4 9.97 -31.16 13.12
CA ALA A 4 9.88 -29.72 12.97
C ALA A 4 8.61 -29.38 12.17
N ARG A 5 7.46 -29.29 12.84
CA ARG A 5 6.19 -28.79 12.27
C ARG A 5 5.99 -27.31 12.61
N ALA A 6 6.90 -26.45 12.17
CA ALA A 6 6.75 -25.00 12.28
C ALA A 6 6.87 -24.33 10.90
N VAL A 7 6.13 -24.86 9.93
CA VAL A 7 6.00 -24.24 8.62
C VAL A 7 4.52 -24.04 8.36
N ILE A 8 4.07 -22.83 8.64
CA ILE A 8 2.90 -22.16 8.04
C ILE A 8 1.53 -22.67 8.52
N GLN A 9 1.04 -22.14 9.65
CA GLN A 9 -0.37 -21.70 9.77
C GLN A 9 -0.61 -20.90 11.08
N ASN A 10 -0.07 -19.68 11.16
CA ASN A 10 -0.60 -18.71 12.13
C ASN A 10 -1.81 -18.02 11.48
N ASN A 11 -2.98 -18.62 11.62
CA ASN A 11 -4.25 -18.00 11.25
C ASN A 11 -5.13 -17.71 12.48
N SER A 12 -4.64 -17.99 13.70
CA SER A 12 -5.38 -17.82 14.96
C SER A 12 -4.81 -16.73 15.89
N ASP A 13 -3.52 -16.41 15.79
CA ASP A 13 -2.89 -15.40 16.64
C ASP A 13 -2.81 -14.07 15.88
N GLN A 14 -3.30 -12.98 16.49
CA GLN A 14 -3.30 -11.64 15.91
C GLN A 14 -1.88 -11.09 15.63
N ARG A 15 -0.82 -11.75 16.13
CA ARG A 15 0.58 -11.32 16.02
C ARG A 15 1.45 -12.43 15.44
N ASP A 16 2.37 -12.04 14.56
CA ASP A 16 3.40 -12.92 14.06
C ASP A 16 4.36 -13.33 15.20
N ILE A 17 4.64 -14.63 15.32
CA ILE A 17 5.42 -15.18 16.45
C ILE A 17 6.90 -14.80 16.42
N TRP A 18 7.45 -14.49 15.25
CA TRP A 18 8.88 -14.21 15.07
C TRP A 18 9.17 -12.72 15.24
N THR A 19 8.32 -11.89 14.64
CA THR A 19 8.48 -10.43 14.63
C THR A 19 7.66 -9.73 15.71
N GLY A 20 6.63 -10.38 16.25
CA GLY A 20 5.69 -9.80 17.21
C GLY A 20 4.70 -8.80 16.60
N LEU A 21 4.71 -8.59 15.28
CA LEU A 21 3.90 -7.60 14.59
C LEU A 21 2.47 -8.13 14.32
N GLU A 22 1.47 -7.26 14.47
CA GLU A 22 0.11 -7.53 14.02
C GLU A 22 0.00 -7.44 12.48
N SER A 23 0.81 -6.58 11.88
CA SER A 23 0.87 -6.41 10.43
C SER A 23 1.46 -7.64 9.75
N LYS A 24 0.77 -8.12 8.72
CA LYS A 24 1.25 -9.22 7.89
C LYS A 24 2.53 -8.84 7.13
N THR A 25 3.56 -9.67 7.24
CA THR A 25 4.77 -9.55 6.41
C THR A 25 4.54 -10.23 5.07
N SER A 26 4.70 -9.48 3.97
CA SER A 26 4.60 -9.99 2.60
C SER A 26 5.97 -10.03 1.93
N TYR A 27 6.23 -11.08 1.17
CA TYR A 27 7.49 -11.30 0.47
C TYR A 27 7.33 -11.02 -1.03
N GLY A 28 8.17 -10.13 -1.57
CA GLY A 28 8.12 -9.70 -2.97
C GLY A 28 8.09 -8.19 -3.13
N ARG A 29 7.73 -7.72 -4.33
CA ARG A 29 7.46 -6.30 -4.59
C ARG A 29 5.98 -6.01 -4.29
N PRO A 30 5.65 -4.87 -3.66
CA PRO A 30 4.26 -4.44 -3.52
C PRO A 30 3.65 -4.18 -4.91
N ASN A 31 2.33 -4.34 -5.01
CA ASN A 31 1.59 -3.98 -6.21
C ASN A 31 0.80 -2.69 -5.93
N PHE A 32 1.49 -1.55 -6.04
CA PHE A 32 0.92 -0.26 -5.69
C PHE A 32 -0.37 0.08 -6.43
N ALA A 33 -0.57 -0.46 -7.65
CA ALA A 33 -1.82 -0.26 -8.38
C ALA A 33 -3.01 -0.91 -7.67
N VAL A 34 -2.83 -2.11 -7.11
CA VAL A 34 -3.87 -2.77 -6.31
C VAL A 34 -4.07 -2.04 -4.99
N ASP A 35 -2.98 -1.65 -4.33
CA ASP A 35 -3.05 -0.96 -3.05
C ASP A 35 -3.78 0.39 -3.17
N PHE A 36 -3.51 1.16 -4.23
CA PHE A 36 -4.19 2.44 -4.48
C PHE A 36 -5.66 2.24 -4.82
N GLN A 37 -6.01 1.21 -5.59
CA GLN A 37 -7.43 0.91 -5.84
C GLN A 37 -8.15 0.47 -4.57
N ALA A 38 -7.48 -0.27 -3.69
CA ALA A 38 -8.03 -0.62 -2.38
C ALA A 38 -8.31 0.64 -1.56
N ILE A 39 -7.40 1.61 -1.50
CA ILE A 39 -7.63 2.90 -0.81
C ILE A 39 -8.86 3.61 -1.39
N ILE A 40 -8.95 3.70 -2.71
CA ILE A 40 -10.07 4.39 -3.36
C ILE A 40 -11.40 3.68 -3.12
N ASN A 41 -11.37 2.35 -3.07
CA ASN A 41 -12.56 1.55 -2.80
C ASN A 41 -12.93 1.59 -1.31
N GLU A 42 -11.94 1.56 -0.40
CA GLU A 42 -12.08 1.60 1.05
C GLU A 42 -12.70 2.91 1.56
N ASP A 43 -12.59 3.97 0.77
CA ASP A 43 -13.33 5.23 0.95
C ASP A 43 -14.84 5.11 0.63
N TRP A 44 -15.46 3.94 0.90
CA TRP A 44 -16.82 3.52 0.52
C TRP A 44 -17.98 4.33 1.13
N GLN A 45 -17.75 5.53 1.66
CA GLN A 45 -18.80 6.39 2.22
C GLN A 45 -18.70 7.86 1.79
N MET A 46 -18.08 8.16 0.66
CA MET A 46 -17.79 9.54 0.31
C MET A 46 -18.17 9.98 -1.11
N THR A 47 -19.21 10.81 -1.16
CA THR A 47 -19.69 11.55 -2.33
C THR A 47 -18.90 12.84 -2.62
N GLU A 48 -17.77 13.08 -1.94
CA GLU A 48 -17.01 14.33 -2.03
C GLU A 48 -15.57 14.12 -2.53
N LYS A 49 -15.04 15.15 -3.19
CA LYS A 49 -13.65 15.21 -3.64
C LYS A 49 -12.68 15.00 -2.46
N ARG A 50 -11.65 14.18 -2.65
CA ARG A 50 -10.57 13.95 -1.66
C ARG A 50 -9.21 14.09 -2.33
N ASP A 51 -8.30 14.77 -1.65
CA ASP A 51 -6.91 14.91 -2.06
C ASP A 51 -6.04 14.06 -1.10
N ILE A 52 -5.31 13.07 -1.63
CA ILE A 52 -4.51 12.11 -0.86
C ILE A 52 -3.02 12.38 -1.11
N GLY A 53 -2.27 12.59 -0.03
CA GLY A 53 -0.81 12.73 -0.09
C GLY A 53 -0.08 11.39 -0.05
N VAL A 54 0.81 11.14 -1.00
CA VAL A 54 1.69 9.97 -1.06
C VAL A 54 3.12 10.41 -0.80
N PHE A 55 3.71 10.01 0.33
CA PHE A 55 5.07 10.41 0.71
C PHE A 55 6.04 9.27 0.46
N VAL A 56 7.18 9.56 -0.17
CA VAL A 56 8.20 8.55 -0.47
C VAL A 56 9.62 9.06 -0.17
N CYS A 57 10.37 8.26 0.58
CA CYS A 57 11.82 8.39 0.76
C CYS A 57 12.46 7.05 0.39
N GLY A 58 13.22 7.02 -0.72
CA GLY A 58 13.78 5.76 -1.21
C GLY A 58 14.44 5.85 -2.59
N PRO A 59 14.75 4.70 -3.20
CA PRO A 59 15.44 4.63 -4.48
C PRO A 59 14.70 5.33 -5.61
N LYS A 60 15.44 5.97 -6.53
CA LYS A 60 14.88 6.69 -7.69
C LYS A 60 13.85 5.89 -8.50
N PRO A 61 14.04 4.57 -8.76
CA PRO A 61 13.04 3.78 -9.50
C PRO A 61 11.69 3.70 -8.78
N LEU A 62 11.70 3.54 -7.45
CA LEU A 62 10.48 3.48 -6.63
C LEU A 62 9.73 4.82 -6.67
N VAL A 63 10.46 5.92 -6.52
CA VAL A 63 9.88 7.27 -6.61
C VAL A 63 9.20 7.47 -7.96
N LYS A 64 9.88 7.07 -9.06
CA LYS A 64 9.34 7.19 -10.41
C LYS A 64 8.10 6.32 -10.63
N GLU A 65 8.12 5.08 -10.13
CA GLU A 65 6.98 4.16 -10.21
C GLU A 65 5.73 4.75 -9.55
N LEU A 66 5.86 5.21 -8.30
CA LEU A 66 4.76 5.84 -7.57
C LEU A 66 4.30 7.13 -8.25
N GLN A 67 5.22 7.95 -8.76
CA GLN A 67 4.88 9.20 -9.45
C GLN A 67 4.04 8.92 -10.71
N CYS A 68 4.48 7.97 -11.54
CA CYS A 68 3.74 7.56 -12.74
C CYS A 68 2.36 7.00 -12.38
N LEU A 69 2.25 6.26 -11.28
CA LEU A 69 0.98 5.71 -10.83
C LEU A 69 0.00 6.80 -10.38
N CYS A 70 0.44 7.77 -9.57
CA CYS A 70 -0.41 8.90 -9.14
C CYS A 70 -0.95 9.67 -10.35
N ILE A 71 -0.06 10.05 -11.29
CA ILE A 71 -0.44 10.76 -12.51
C ILE A 71 -1.47 9.95 -13.31
N LYS A 72 -1.16 8.65 -13.54
CA LYS A 72 -2.06 7.77 -14.29
C LYS A 72 -3.44 7.67 -13.65
N ILE A 73 -3.53 7.53 -12.33
CA ILE A 73 -4.82 7.42 -11.65
C ILE A 73 -5.61 8.73 -11.76
N ASN A 74 -4.95 9.87 -11.56
CA ASN A 74 -5.59 11.18 -11.66
C ASN A 74 -6.09 11.46 -13.08
N ASP A 75 -5.31 11.13 -14.12
CA ASP A 75 -5.68 11.33 -15.52
C ASP A 75 -6.90 10.51 -15.96
N HIS A 76 -7.06 9.29 -15.41
CA HIS A 76 -8.19 8.42 -15.74
C HIS A 76 -9.46 8.70 -14.92
N ARG A 77 -9.42 9.63 -13.96
CA ARG A 77 -10.54 9.94 -13.08
C ARG A 77 -10.99 11.38 -13.22
N SER A 78 -12.27 11.62 -12.93
CA SER A 78 -12.80 12.98 -12.92
C SER A 78 -12.13 13.81 -11.81
N PRO A 79 -11.78 15.08 -12.06
CA PRO A 79 -11.12 15.96 -11.08
C PRO A 79 -11.90 16.17 -9.76
N ASN A 80 -13.20 15.89 -9.77
CA ASN A 80 -14.09 15.99 -8.61
C ASN A 80 -14.12 14.72 -7.75
N THR A 81 -13.23 13.76 -8.02
CA THR A 81 -13.11 12.50 -7.26
C THR A 81 -11.81 12.47 -6.46
N VAL A 82 -11.40 11.30 -5.99
CA VAL A 82 -10.11 11.10 -5.30
C VAL A 82 -8.95 11.46 -6.24
N GLN A 83 -8.01 12.25 -5.75
CA GLN A 83 -6.78 12.64 -6.44
C GLN A 83 -5.56 12.34 -5.55
N PHE A 84 -4.48 11.81 -6.14
CA PHE A 84 -3.23 11.49 -5.44
C PHE A 84 -2.12 12.48 -5.77
N TYR A 85 -1.38 12.93 -4.75
CA TYR A 85 -0.27 13.87 -4.89
C TYR A 85 1.00 13.26 -4.29
N LEU A 86 2.01 13.05 -5.12
CA LEU A 86 3.28 12.47 -4.66
C LEU A 86 4.22 13.55 -4.13
N ASN A 87 4.66 13.38 -2.88
CA ASN A 87 5.70 14.16 -2.24
C ASN A 87 6.95 13.29 -2.08
N LYS A 88 8.04 13.71 -2.75
CA LYS A 88 9.35 13.09 -2.58
C LYS A 88 10.04 13.76 -1.39
N GLU A 89 10.32 12.97 -0.37
CA GLU A 89 10.94 13.43 0.86
C GLU A 89 12.43 13.04 0.93
N SER A 90 13.18 13.74 1.78
CA SER A 90 14.58 13.45 2.08
C SER A 90 14.82 13.66 3.57
N PHE A 91 14.27 12.73 4.35
CA PHE A 91 14.39 12.66 5.81
C PHE A 91 15.80 12.31 6.28
#